data_AF-A0A2E0ZMU4-F1
#
_entry.id   AF-A0A2E0ZMU4-F1
#
_cell.length_a   1.000
_cell.length_b   1.000
_cell.length_c   1.000
_cell.angle_alpha   90.00
_cell.angle_beta   90.00
_cell.angle_gamma   90.00
#
_symmetry.space_group_name_H-M   'P 1'
#
loop_
_entity.id
_entity.type
_entity.pdbx_description
1 polymer ?
#
loop_
_entity_poly.entity_id
_entity_poly.type
_entity_poly.pdbx_seq_one_letter_code
_entity_poly.pdbx_strand_id
1 'polypeptide(L)'
;MTNQNEQVVSRRKFIKAAALTAVAASATGAGAAIYNQSPANDAVVTSVSNSAAPVINSAVSPSAPANNDLFTRLATAQAENVRLQSALDAAQRQLASLEQNNQSSAGNSEALTVELNQANERIGVLAGLVALYEQFEAVDMETAVQNGLSNFSGNIETMLAEVPTLSESIQLGRQALENFESQIPVLDNGRLWLIDHLSKIEGYFQVVEQLLADAVDRVGPFLQMLTDWFESVKRWLPFGMGQTAATIMQSITDLIMETPNTLSGLDTNVMQPLNVWLNRDQNNETALHQTLIKPIRDDLMPKADTTVSKVQQMDETYKTALKEPVETAVASQRVIRNLIAEYRQQHGV
;
A
#
# COMPACT_ATOMS: atom_id res chain seq x y z
N MET A 1 3.40 -26.65 43.21
CA MET A 1 2.90 -25.35 42.71
C MET A 1 3.72 -25.02 41.46
N THR A 2 3.36 -25.62 40.33
CA THR A 2 2.61 -25.00 39.21
C THR A 2 3.45 -23.97 38.45
N ASN A 3 3.95 -24.39 37.28
CA ASN A 3 3.73 -23.70 36.01
C ASN A 3 4.21 -24.58 34.84
N GLN A 4 3.30 -25.47 34.40
CA GLN A 4 3.24 -25.91 33.01
C GLN A 4 2.62 -24.77 32.21
N ASN A 5 3.35 -24.16 31.27
CA ASN A 5 2.72 -23.37 30.18
C ASN A 5 3.66 -23.05 29.01
N GLU A 6 4.50 -23.99 28.59
CA GLU A 6 5.16 -23.93 27.28
C GLU A 6 4.56 -24.98 26.36
N GLN A 7 3.32 -24.77 25.90
CA GLN A 7 2.75 -25.47 24.74
C GLN A 7 1.40 -24.90 24.28
N VAL A 8 1.25 -23.57 24.20
CA VAL A 8 0.06 -22.95 23.57
C VAL A 8 0.43 -21.78 22.67
N VAL A 9 1.33 -22.04 21.72
CA VAL A 9 1.38 -21.26 20.48
C VAL A 9 1.53 -22.28 19.35
N SER A 10 0.79 -22.09 18.26
CA SER A 10 0.83 -22.92 17.03
C SER A 10 -0.11 -24.13 16.92
N ARG A 11 -1.37 -24.02 17.38
CA ARG A 11 -2.50 -24.79 16.80
C ARG A 11 -3.38 -23.96 15.86
N ARG A 12 -3.33 -22.62 15.93
CA ARG A 12 -4.03 -21.72 14.98
C ARG A 12 -3.21 -21.33 13.74
N LYS A 13 -1.92 -21.68 13.69
CA LYS A 13 -1.09 -21.54 12.47
C LYS A 13 -1.02 -22.83 11.64
N PHE A 14 -1.46 -23.97 12.17
CA PHE A 14 -1.49 -25.24 11.44
C PHE A 14 -2.79 -25.45 10.63
N ILE A 15 -3.90 -24.77 10.98
CA ILE A 15 -5.15 -24.81 10.21
C ILE A 15 -5.13 -23.82 9.02
N LYS A 16 -4.17 -22.88 8.96
CA LYS A 16 -3.99 -21.96 7.83
C LYS A 16 -3.02 -22.44 6.74
N ALA A 17 -2.37 -23.59 6.91
CA ALA A 17 -1.38 -24.12 5.97
C ALA A 17 -1.87 -25.32 5.12
N ALA A 18 -3.15 -25.72 5.25
CA ALA A 18 -3.75 -26.81 4.48
C ALA A 18 -4.86 -26.36 3.50
N ALA A 19 -5.04 -25.05 3.29
CA ALA A 19 -6.03 -24.48 2.35
C ALA A 19 -5.36 -23.80 1.14
N LEU A 20 -4.14 -24.23 0.79
CA LEU A 20 -3.34 -23.63 -0.27
C LEU A 20 -2.62 -24.72 -1.06
N THR A 21 -3.35 -25.70 -1.57
CA THR A 21 -2.93 -26.53 -2.71
C THR A 21 -4.17 -27.16 -3.35
N ALA A 22 -4.29 -27.01 -4.69
CA ALA A 22 -5.32 -27.51 -5.59
C ALA A 22 -6.51 -26.56 -5.90
N VAL A 23 -6.38 -25.78 -6.98
CA VAL A 23 -7.24 -25.73 -8.20
C VAL A 23 -6.53 -24.75 -9.15
N ALA A 24 -5.57 -25.22 -9.93
CA ALA A 24 -5.73 -25.84 -11.26
C ALA A 24 -5.87 -24.80 -12.38
N ALA A 25 -4.76 -24.65 -13.11
CA ALA A 25 -4.68 -24.08 -14.44
C ALA A 25 -5.56 -24.87 -15.42
N SER A 26 -6.24 -24.17 -16.32
CA SER A 26 -6.39 -24.50 -17.76
C SER A 26 -7.64 -23.83 -18.32
N ALA A 27 -7.46 -22.93 -19.30
CA ALA A 27 -8.54 -22.52 -20.18
C ALA A 27 -8.01 -21.87 -21.48
N THR A 28 -7.27 -22.62 -22.28
CA THR A 28 -7.21 -22.40 -23.75
C THR A 28 -6.93 -23.71 -24.48
N GLY A 29 -7.95 -24.23 -25.18
CA GLY A 29 -7.83 -24.68 -26.57
C GLY A 29 -7.37 -26.11 -26.89
N ALA A 30 -8.35 -26.92 -27.32
CA ALA A 30 -8.30 -27.98 -28.35
C ALA A 30 -7.70 -29.37 -28.04
N GLY A 31 -8.48 -30.40 -28.39
CA GLY A 31 -7.97 -31.75 -28.68
C GLY A 31 -8.85 -32.90 -28.20
N ALA A 32 -9.56 -33.55 -29.13
CA ALA A 32 -10.47 -34.67 -28.91
C ALA A 32 -9.85 -35.93 -28.29
N ALA A 33 -10.65 -36.73 -27.57
CA ALA A 33 -10.74 -38.18 -27.80
C ALA A 33 -11.94 -38.81 -27.06
N ILE A 34 -12.78 -39.40 -27.88
CA ILE A 34 -13.81 -40.43 -27.69
C ILE A 34 -13.41 -41.49 -26.64
N TYR A 35 -14.29 -41.85 -25.70
CA TYR A 35 -14.47 -43.26 -25.36
C TYR A 35 -15.91 -43.59 -24.94
N ASN A 36 -16.35 -44.67 -25.54
CA ASN A 36 -17.67 -45.26 -25.59
C ASN A 36 -17.88 -46.12 -24.34
N GLN A 37 -18.98 -45.97 -23.61
CA GLN A 37 -19.45 -46.99 -22.67
C GLN A 37 -20.98 -46.97 -22.58
N SER A 38 -21.54 -48.06 -23.07
CA SER A 38 -22.96 -48.41 -23.11
C SER A 38 -23.63 -48.30 -21.74
N PRO A 39 -24.88 -47.81 -21.67
CA PRO A 39 -25.77 -48.14 -20.57
C PRO A 39 -26.42 -49.51 -20.84
N ALA A 40 -26.05 -50.52 -20.06
CA ALA A 40 -26.87 -51.71 -19.88
C ALA A 40 -28.06 -51.33 -18.98
N ASN A 41 -29.16 -50.91 -19.59
CA ASN A 41 -30.47 -50.87 -18.94
C ASN A 41 -31.23 -52.14 -19.35
N ASP A 42 -31.23 -53.13 -18.46
CA ASP A 42 -32.17 -54.24 -18.50
C ASP A 42 -33.58 -53.71 -18.20
N ALA A 43 -34.32 -53.39 -19.27
CA ALA A 43 -35.76 -53.25 -19.20
C ALA A 43 -36.37 -54.66 -19.27
N VAL A 44 -36.95 -55.10 -18.15
CA VAL A 44 -37.77 -56.30 -18.07
C VAL A 44 -38.99 -56.12 -18.98
N VAL A 45 -38.93 -56.69 -20.18
CA VAL A 45 -40.08 -56.85 -21.06
C VAL A 45 -40.93 -58.00 -20.51
N THR A 46 -42.07 -57.65 -19.92
CA THR A 46 -43.11 -58.61 -19.55
C THR A 46 -43.72 -59.16 -20.85
N SER A 47 -43.39 -60.40 -21.19
CA SER A 47 -44.00 -61.12 -22.30
C SER A 47 -45.46 -61.45 -21.95
N VAL A 48 -46.40 -60.76 -22.58
CA VAL A 48 -47.80 -61.14 -22.59
C VAL A 48 -47.92 -62.35 -23.54
N SER A 49 -48.10 -63.53 -22.96
CA SER A 49 -48.50 -64.74 -23.66
C SER A 49 -49.86 -64.52 -24.34
N ASN A 50 -49.86 -64.24 -25.64
CA ASN A 50 -51.07 -64.26 -26.43
C ASN A 50 -51.26 -65.64 -27.05
N SER A 51 -52.37 -66.26 -26.64
CA SER A 51 -52.78 -67.62 -26.94
C SER A 51 -52.89 -67.89 -28.45
N ALA A 52 -52.34 -69.03 -28.86
CA ALA A 52 -52.50 -69.57 -30.20
C ALA A 52 -53.99 -69.79 -30.53
N ALA A 53 -54.35 -69.40 -31.75
CA ALA A 53 -55.65 -69.56 -32.38
C ALA A 53 -56.06 -71.04 -32.52
N PRO A 54 -57.37 -71.35 -32.58
CA PRO A 54 -57.89 -72.71 -32.53
C PRO A 54 -57.56 -73.52 -33.78
N VAL A 55 -57.13 -74.76 -33.56
CA VAL A 55 -56.99 -75.82 -34.57
C VAL A 55 -58.40 -76.23 -35.02
N ILE A 56 -58.71 -75.98 -36.30
CA ILE A 56 -59.95 -76.42 -36.93
C ILE A 56 -59.79 -77.91 -37.27
N ASN A 57 -60.51 -78.77 -36.54
CA ASN A 57 -60.72 -80.16 -36.90
C ASN A 57 -61.54 -80.23 -38.20
N SER A 58 -61.03 -80.93 -39.20
CA SER A 58 -61.80 -81.32 -40.38
C SER A 58 -61.36 -82.70 -40.85
N ALA A 59 -61.86 -83.72 -40.17
CA ALA A 59 -61.92 -85.08 -40.71
C ALA A 59 -63.32 -85.26 -41.31
N VAL A 60 -63.41 -85.25 -42.64
CA VAL A 60 -64.63 -85.61 -43.38
C VAL A 60 -64.28 -86.65 -44.41
N SER A 61 -64.98 -87.78 -44.36
CA SER A 61 -65.33 -88.66 -45.49
C SER A 61 -66.43 -89.63 -45.00
N PRO A 62 -67.32 -90.18 -45.85
CA PRO A 62 -67.33 -90.17 -47.32
C PRO A 62 -68.71 -89.92 -47.99
N SER A 63 -68.70 -89.74 -49.31
CA SER A 63 -69.66 -90.22 -50.35
C SER A 63 -69.98 -89.16 -51.41
N ALA A 64 -69.85 -89.55 -52.69
CA ALA A 64 -70.01 -88.71 -53.88
C ALA A 64 -71.49 -88.28 -54.10
N PRO A 65 -71.74 -87.15 -54.81
CA PRO A 65 -71.64 -87.15 -56.27
C PRO A 65 -70.67 -86.08 -56.80
N ALA A 66 -69.74 -86.54 -57.64
CA ALA A 66 -68.46 -85.91 -57.94
C ALA A 66 -68.47 -84.67 -58.86
N ASN A 67 -69.59 -83.96 -59.03
CA ASN A 67 -69.64 -82.74 -59.85
C ASN A 67 -70.21 -81.51 -59.11
N ASN A 68 -71.29 -81.65 -58.33
CA ASN A 68 -71.86 -80.51 -57.59
C ASN A 68 -71.02 -80.07 -56.37
N ASP A 69 -70.28 -81.00 -55.75
CA ASP A 69 -69.39 -80.69 -54.62
C ASP A 69 -68.13 -79.94 -55.09
N LEU A 70 -67.66 -80.20 -56.32
CA LEU A 70 -66.57 -79.44 -56.93
C LEU A 70 -67.01 -78.01 -57.29
N PHE A 71 -68.22 -77.81 -57.82
CA PHE A 71 -68.76 -76.47 -58.05
C PHE A 71 -69.02 -75.71 -56.74
N THR A 72 -69.47 -76.39 -55.69
CA THR A 72 -69.67 -75.78 -54.37
C THR A 72 -68.33 -75.42 -53.73
N ARG A 73 -67.32 -76.28 -53.82
CA ARG A 73 -65.95 -75.98 -53.37
C ARG A 73 -65.29 -74.89 -54.19
N LEU A 74 -65.51 -74.84 -55.51
CA LEU A 74 -65.01 -73.76 -56.36
C LEU A 74 -65.69 -72.43 -56.03
N ALA A 75 -67.01 -72.41 -55.87
CA ALA A 75 -67.75 -71.21 -55.45
C ALA A 75 -67.32 -70.75 -54.05
N THR A 76 -67.05 -71.69 -53.13
CA THR A 76 -66.53 -71.39 -51.79
C THR A 76 -65.11 -70.83 -51.88
N ALA A 77 -64.23 -71.43 -52.68
CA ALA A 77 -62.86 -70.96 -52.90
C ALA A 77 -62.81 -69.61 -53.65
N GLN A 78 -63.79 -69.33 -54.51
CA GLN A 78 -63.91 -68.07 -55.24
C GLN A 78 -64.45 -66.97 -54.31
N ALA A 79 -65.42 -67.28 -53.45
CA ALA A 79 -65.87 -66.39 -52.38
C ALA A 79 -64.74 -66.11 -51.36
N GLU A 80 -63.92 -67.13 -51.06
CA GLU A 80 -62.77 -66.99 -50.18
C GLU A 80 -61.66 -66.14 -50.81
N ASN A 81 -61.40 -66.27 -52.11
CA ASN A 81 -60.48 -65.38 -52.84
C ASN A 81 -60.96 -63.92 -52.83
N VAL A 82 -62.26 -63.67 -53.05
CA VAL A 82 -62.83 -62.31 -52.98
C VAL A 82 -62.71 -61.74 -51.56
N ARG A 83 -62.94 -62.57 -50.54
CA ARG A 83 -62.77 -62.19 -49.13
C ARG A 83 -61.31 -61.87 -48.81
N LEU A 84 -60.37 -62.70 -49.26
CA LEU A 84 -58.94 -62.50 -49.08
C LEU A 84 -58.46 -61.23 -49.82
N GLN A 85 -58.96 -60.97 -51.02
CA GLN A 85 -58.70 -59.71 -51.74
C GLN A 85 -59.22 -58.50 -50.95
N SER A 86 -60.45 -58.56 -50.43
CA SER A 86 -61.00 -57.47 -49.61
C SER A 86 -60.22 -57.24 -48.31
N ALA A 87 -59.72 -58.32 -47.69
CA ALA A 87 -58.89 -58.25 -46.49
C ALA A 87 -57.50 -57.68 -46.79
N LEU A 88 -56.93 -58.01 -47.96
CA LEU A 88 -55.66 -57.48 -48.42
C LEU A 88 -55.76 -55.99 -48.77
N ASP A 89 -56.83 -55.55 -49.43
CA ASP A 89 -57.12 -54.13 -49.68
C ASP A 89 -57.30 -53.34 -48.37
N ALA A 90 -58.02 -53.91 -47.40
CA ALA A 90 -58.19 -53.30 -46.08
C ALA A 90 -56.84 -53.18 -45.35
N ALA A 91 -56.01 -54.22 -45.38
CA ALA A 91 -54.68 -54.22 -44.80
C ALA A 91 -53.74 -53.22 -45.49
N GLN A 92 -53.80 -53.10 -46.83
CA GLN A 92 -53.02 -52.12 -47.58
C GLN A 92 -53.40 -50.68 -47.24
N ARG A 93 -54.70 -50.37 -47.09
CA ARG A 93 -55.15 -49.04 -46.64
C ARG A 93 -54.68 -48.73 -45.23
N GLN A 94 -54.73 -49.72 -44.34
CA GLN A 94 -54.26 -49.56 -42.97
C GLN A 94 -52.75 -49.31 -42.95
N LEU A 95 -51.97 -50.03 -43.75
CA LEU A 95 -50.52 -49.84 -43.88
C LEU A 95 -50.19 -48.46 -44.45
N ALA A 96 -50.87 -48.02 -45.51
CA ALA A 96 -50.73 -46.66 -46.05
C ALA A 96 -51.08 -45.57 -45.02
N SER A 97 -52.12 -45.79 -44.20
CA SER A 97 -52.49 -44.85 -43.13
C SER A 97 -51.44 -44.80 -42.00
N LEU A 98 -50.84 -45.95 -41.68
CA LEU A 98 -49.77 -46.06 -40.69
C LEU A 98 -48.47 -45.44 -41.20
N GLU A 99 -48.15 -45.63 -42.48
CA GLU A 99 -47.02 -44.98 -43.14
C GLU A 99 -47.21 -43.46 -43.16
N GLN A 100 -48.40 -42.97 -43.50
CA GLN A 100 -48.71 -41.54 -43.48
C GLN A 100 -48.64 -40.94 -42.06
N ASN A 101 -49.13 -41.65 -41.05
CA ASN A 101 -49.00 -41.24 -39.65
C ASN A 101 -47.53 -41.26 -39.19
N ASN A 102 -46.74 -42.26 -39.58
CA ASN A 102 -45.31 -42.32 -39.27
C ASN A 102 -44.53 -41.17 -39.94
N GLN A 103 -44.83 -40.86 -41.20
CA GLN A 103 -44.23 -39.71 -41.90
C GLN A 103 -44.58 -38.38 -41.24
N SER A 104 -45.83 -38.21 -40.80
CA SER A 104 -46.29 -37.03 -40.08
C SER A 104 -45.63 -36.91 -38.70
N SER A 105 -45.51 -38.03 -37.99
CA SER A 105 -44.84 -38.10 -36.69
C SER A 105 -43.33 -37.83 -36.81
N ALA A 106 -42.69 -38.35 -37.87
CA ALA A 106 -41.30 -38.06 -38.19
C ALA A 106 -41.08 -36.58 -38.49
N GLY A 107 -41.92 -35.96 -39.33
CA GLY A 107 -41.85 -34.52 -39.63
C GLY A 107 -42.06 -33.64 -38.40
N ASN A 108 -42.99 -34.00 -37.52
CA ASN A 108 -43.17 -33.31 -36.24
C ASN A 108 -41.94 -33.47 -35.33
N SER A 109 -41.39 -34.67 -35.22
CA SER A 109 -40.18 -34.90 -34.43
C SER A 109 -39.00 -34.08 -34.93
N GLU A 110 -38.84 -33.95 -36.24
CA GLU A 110 -37.77 -33.17 -36.87
C GLU A 110 -37.96 -31.66 -36.61
N ALA A 111 -39.19 -31.16 -36.73
CA ALA A 111 -39.54 -29.78 -36.38
C ALA A 111 -39.26 -29.46 -34.90
N LEU A 112 -39.66 -30.33 -33.98
CA LEU A 112 -39.34 -30.17 -32.55
C LEU A 112 -37.83 -30.20 -32.31
N THR A 113 -37.08 -31.04 -33.03
CA THR A 113 -35.62 -31.11 -32.86
C THR A 113 -34.94 -29.80 -33.30
N VAL A 114 -35.42 -29.19 -34.39
CA VAL A 114 -34.94 -27.87 -34.84
C VAL A 114 -35.30 -26.77 -33.84
N GLU A 115 -36.52 -26.76 -33.31
CA GLU A 115 -36.95 -25.78 -32.31
C GLU A 115 -36.15 -25.91 -31.01
N LEU A 116 -35.87 -27.14 -30.57
CA LEU A 116 -35.07 -27.42 -29.38
C LEU A 116 -33.61 -26.96 -29.59
N ASN A 117 -33.04 -27.18 -30.78
CA ASN A 117 -31.72 -26.67 -31.12
C ASN A 117 -31.68 -25.14 -31.11
N GLN A 118 -32.66 -24.46 -31.70
CA GLN A 118 -32.75 -22.99 -31.69
C GLN A 118 -32.95 -22.44 -30.27
N ALA A 119 -33.77 -23.09 -29.44
CA ALA A 119 -33.94 -22.72 -28.05
C ALA A 119 -32.64 -22.90 -27.26
N ASN A 120 -31.92 -24.00 -27.50
CA ASN A 120 -30.64 -24.26 -26.85
C ASN A 120 -29.55 -23.25 -27.25
N GLU A 121 -29.52 -22.81 -28.51
CA GLU A 121 -28.65 -21.71 -28.96
C GLU A 121 -29.00 -20.39 -28.26
N ARG A 122 -30.28 -20.03 -28.17
CA ARG A 122 -30.72 -18.82 -27.47
C ARG A 122 -30.37 -18.85 -25.98
N ILE A 123 -30.55 -20.01 -25.33
CA ILE A 123 -30.16 -20.21 -23.94
C ILE A 123 -28.65 -20.04 -23.79
N GLY A 124 -27.85 -20.58 -24.70
CA GLY A 124 -26.39 -20.39 -24.70
C GLY A 124 -25.97 -18.92 -24.82
N VAL A 125 -26.62 -18.15 -25.71
CA VAL A 125 -26.37 -16.71 -25.86
C VAL A 125 -26.74 -15.95 -24.58
N LEU A 126 -27.92 -16.19 -24.02
CA LEU A 126 -28.36 -15.52 -22.79
C LEU A 126 -27.48 -15.89 -21.60
N ALA A 127 -27.05 -17.14 -21.48
CA ALA A 127 -26.12 -17.58 -20.45
C ALA A 127 -24.76 -16.87 -20.55
N GLY A 128 -24.24 -16.69 -21.78
CA GLY A 128 -23.00 -15.93 -22.00
C GLY A 128 -23.13 -14.45 -21.61
N LEU A 129 -24.26 -13.82 -21.94
CA LEU A 129 -24.55 -12.45 -21.53
C LEU A 129 -24.68 -12.32 -20.00
N VAL A 130 -25.38 -13.24 -19.35
CA VAL A 130 -25.49 -13.29 -17.88
C VAL A 130 -24.12 -13.42 -17.24
N ALA A 131 -23.25 -14.30 -17.76
CA ALA A 131 -21.88 -14.45 -17.24
C ALA A 131 -21.06 -13.14 -17.34
N LEU A 132 -21.22 -12.36 -18.42
CA LEU A 132 -20.57 -11.04 -18.55
C LEU A 132 -21.14 -10.02 -17.54
N TYR A 133 -22.45 -10.05 -17.28
CA TYR A 133 -23.06 -9.20 -16.25
C TYR A 133 -22.64 -9.59 -14.84
N GLU A 134 -22.57 -10.89 -14.53
CA GLU A 134 -22.03 -11.39 -13.27
C GLU A 134 -20.56 -10.98 -13.11
N GLN A 135 -19.76 -11.04 -14.17
CA GLN A 135 -18.38 -10.55 -14.15
C GLN A 135 -18.30 -9.03 -13.93
N PHE A 136 -19.24 -8.26 -14.50
CA PHE A 136 -19.33 -6.81 -14.27
C PHE A 136 -19.65 -6.49 -12.81
N GLU A 137 -20.60 -7.23 -12.21
CA GLU A 137 -20.99 -7.06 -10.81
C GLU A 137 -19.92 -7.56 -9.84
N ALA A 138 -19.14 -8.57 -10.22
CA ALA A 138 -17.98 -9.03 -9.46
C ALA A 138 -16.84 -7.99 -9.38
N VAL A 139 -16.84 -6.95 -10.23
CA VAL A 139 -15.92 -5.82 -10.09
C VAL A 139 -16.38 -4.91 -8.95
N ASP A 140 -15.85 -5.19 -7.77
CA ASP A 140 -16.21 -4.50 -6.54
C ASP A 140 -15.53 -3.12 -6.40
N MET A 141 -16.07 -2.14 -7.15
CA MET A 141 -15.62 -0.75 -7.08
C MET A 141 -15.99 -0.08 -5.75
N GLU A 142 -17.12 -0.46 -5.15
CA GLU A 142 -17.57 0.12 -3.89
C GLU A 142 -16.58 -0.21 -2.76
N THR A 143 -16.22 -1.48 -2.62
CA THR A 143 -15.22 -1.91 -1.63
C THR A 143 -13.85 -1.29 -1.92
N ALA A 144 -13.43 -1.17 -3.19
CA ALA A 144 -12.17 -0.53 -3.55
C ALA A 144 -12.13 0.95 -3.11
N VAL A 145 -13.19 1.71 -3.40
CA VAL A 145 -13.32 3.12 -3.01
C VAL A 145 -13.44 3.25 -1.49
N GLN A 146 -14.28 2.44 -0.86
CA GLN A 146 -14.54 2.51 0.58
C GLN A 146 -13.27 2.19 1.39
N ASN A 147 -12.58 1.11 1.05
CA ASN A 147 -11.33 0.74 1.72
C ASN A 147 -10.24 1.78 1.44
N GLY A 148 -10.10 2.23 0.19
CA GLY A 148 -9.11 3.25 -0.16
C GLY A 148 -9.33 4.56 0.57
N LEU A 149 -10.59 5.03 0.63
CA LEU A 149 -10.94 6.27 1.31
C LEU A 149 -10.77 6.15 2.82
N SER A 150 -11.17 5.02 3.43
CA SER A 150 -11.01 4.77 4.87
C SER A 150 -9.54 4.72 5.28
N ASN A 151 -8.68 4.08 4.47
CA ASN A 151 -7.25 4.01 4.75
C ASN A 151 -6.60 5.39 4.60
N PHE A 152 -6.97 6.13 3.55
CA PHE A 152 -6.45 7.48 3.31
C PHE A 152 -6.92 8.48 4.37
N SER A 153 -8.19 8.43 4.78
CA SER A 153 -8.73 9.31 5.83
C SER A 153 -8.06 9.06 7.18
N GLY A 154 -7.81 7.80 7.56
CA GLY A 154 -7.09 7.47 8.79
C GLY A 154 -5.67 8.05 8.83
N ASN A 155 -4.97 8.08 7.69
CA ASN A 155 -3.66 8.73 7.59
C ASN A 155 -3.76 10.26 7.70
N ILE A 156 -4.78 10.88 7.09
CA ILE A 156 -5.03 12.33 7.23
C ILE A 156 -5.31 12.68 8.69
N GLU A 157 -6.16 11.92 9.37
CA GLU A 157 -6.51 12.15 10.78
C GLU A 157 -5.26 12.04 11.67
N THR A 158 -4.42 11.02 11.42
CA THR A 158 -3.15 10.84 12.12
C THR A 158 -2.20 12.03 11.88
N MET A 159 -2.10 12.54 10.65
CA MET A 159 -1.29 13.71 10.35
C MET A 159 -1.84 14.97 11.03
N LEU A 160 -3.16 15.16 10.99
CA LEU A 160 -3.83 16.32 11.59
C LEU A 160 -3.66 16.35 13.11
N ALA A 161 -3.64 15.20 13.77
CA ALA A 161 -3.38 15.09 15.20
C ALA A 161 -1.95 15.53 15.60
N GLU A 162 -0.99 15.50 14.68
CA GLU A 162 0.41 15.88 14.93
C GLU A 162 0.74 17.33 14.55
N VAL A 163 -0.10 17.98 13.74
CA VAL A 163 0.10 19.40 13.39
C VAL A 163 0.25 20.30 14.63
N PRO A 164 -0.55 20.15 15.70
CA PRO A 164 -0.38 20.97 16.91
C PRO A 164 0.99 20.79 17.57
N THR A 165 1.52 19.56 17.62
CA THR A 165 2.79 19.26 18.30
C THR A 165 4.00 19.75 17.49
N LEU A 166 3.90 19.73 16.16
CA LEU A 166 4.86 20.37 15.27
C LEU A 166 4.81 21.90 15.36
N SER A 167 3.61 22.49 15.44
CA SER A 167 3.46 23.93 15.62
C SER A 167 4.10 24.40 16.93
N GLU A 168 3.89 23.65 18.02
CA GLU A 168 4.50 23.91 19.32
C GLU A 168 6.03 23.84 19.24
N SER A 169 6.60 22.83 18.58
CA SER A 169 8.06 22.70 18.44
C SER A 169 8.67 23.81 17.58
N ILE A 170 7.97 24.26 16.53
CA ILE A 170 8.38 25.42 15.73
C ILE A 170 8.39 26.68 16.60
N GLN A 171 7.40 26.88 17.46
CA GLN A 171 7.35 28.03 18.37
C GLN A 171 8.50 27.99 19.38
N LEU A 172 8.78 26.82 19.97
CA LEU A 172 9.92 26.63 20.87
C LEU A 172 11.24 26.90 20.16
N GLY A 173 11.42 26.42 18.93
CA GLY A 173 12.60 26.68 18.11
C GLY A 173 12.77 28.16 17.75
N ARG A 174 11.67 28.88 17.45
CA ARG A 174 11.69 30.33 17.21
C ARG A 174 12.06 31.10 18.46
N GLN A 175 11.44 30.78 19.59
CA GLN A 175 11.74 31.42 20.87
C GLN A 175 13.20 31.18 21.27
N ALA A 176 13.72 29.98 21.07
CA ALA A 176 15.13 29.65 21.29
C ALA A 176 16.06 30.53 20.44
N LEU A 177 15.73 30.74 19.17
CA LEU A 177 16.50 31.57 18.25
C LEU A 177 16.41 33.07 18.59
N GLU A 178 15.22 33.57 18.92
CA GLU A 178 15.00 34.95 19.37
C GLU A 178 15.77 35.24 20.67
N ASN A 179 15.73 34.32 21.62
CA ASN A 179 16.50 34.43 22.86
C ASN A 179 18.01 34.49 22.58
N PHE A 180 18.51 33.66 21.67
CA PHE A 180 19.90 33.69 21.26
C PHE A 180 20.27 35.02 20.59
N GLU A 181 19.45 35.48 19.64
CA GLU A 181 19.67 36.74 18.92
C GLU A 181 19.70 37.94 19.86
N SER A 182 18.81 37.97 20.87
CA SER A 182 18.78 39.03 21.89
C SER A 182 20.06 39.13 22.73
N GLN A 183 20.86 38.05 22.80
CA GLN A 183 22.08 37.98 23.59
C GLN A 183 23.34 38.34 22.79
N ILE A 184 23.28 38.34 21.46
CA ILE A 184 24.41 38.70 20.58
C ILE A 184 24.96 40.10 20.90
N PRO A 185 24.13 41.16 21.08
CA PRO A 185 24.64 42.49 21.39
C PRO A 185 25.46 42.55 22.69
N VAL A 186 25.15 41.70 23.68
CA VAL A 186 25.87 41.66 24.96
C VAL A 186 27.31 41.18 24.76
N LEU A 187 27.52 40.18 23.90
CA LEU A 187 28.86 39.72 23.56
C LEU A 187 29.59 40.67 22.61
N ASP A 188 28.85 41.35 21.73
CA ASP A 188 29.41 42.39 20.89
C ASP A 188 29.99 43.53 21.74
N ASN A 189 29.22 43.98 22.74
CA ASN A 189 29.66 44.96 23.73
C ASN A 189 30.89 44.48 24.51
N GLY A 190 30.89 43.20 24.94
CA GLY A 190 32.06 42.60 25.59
C GLY A 190 33.32 42.59 24.72
N ARG A 191 33.16 42.27 23.43
CA ARG A 191 34.26 42.31 22.45
C ARG A 191 34.76 43.74 22.23
N LEU A 192 33.86 44.71 22.07
CA LEU A 192 34.22 46.11 21.89
C LEU A 192 34.95 46.65 23.12
N TRP A 193 34.50 46.27 24.33
CA TRP A 193 35.18 46.61 25.58
C TRP A 193 36.60 46.02 25.61
N LEU A 194 36.78 44.75 25.24
CA LEU A 194 38.10 44.12 25.17
C LEU A 194 39.05 44.85 24.20
N ILE A 195 38.54 45.26 23.04
CA ILE A 195 39.34 46.00 22.03
C ILE A 195 39.78 47.36 22.59
N ASP A 196 38.84 48.15 23.14
CA ASP A 196 39.13 49.45 23.73
C ASP A 196 40.12 49.34 24.90
N HIS A 197 39.94 48.33 25.75
CA HIS A 197 40.78 48.12 26.92
C HIS A 197 42.19 47.65 26.56
N LEU A 198 42.33 46.78 25.55
CA LEU A 198 43.63 46.36 25.04
C LEU A 198 44.41 47.56 24.48
N SER A 199 43.76 48.43 23.71
CA SER A 199 44.38 49.66 23.20
C SER A 199 44.84 50.60 24.32
N LYS A 200 44.09 50.72 25.42
CA LYS A 200 44.49 51.52 26.60
C LYS A 200 45.72 50.95 27.28
N ILE A 201 45.76 49.62 27.51
CA ILE A 201 46.91 48.95 28.13
C ILE A 201 48.15 49.10 27.25
N GLU A 202 48.04 48.86 25.94
CA GLU A 202 49.14 49.08 25.00
C GLU A 202 49.68 50.51 25.07
N GLY A 203 48.80 51.51 25.16
CA GLY A 203 49.17 52.91 25.34
C GLY A 203 49.95 53.16 26.63
N TYR A 204 49.49 52.62 27.76
CA TYR A 204 50.23 52.74 29.03
C TYR A 204 51.61 52.09 28.98
N PHE A 205 51.72 50.90 28.37
CA PHE A 205 53.00 50.22 28.21
C PHE A 205 53.96 51.02 27.33
N GLN A 206 53.50 51.58 26.21
CA GLN A 206 54.32 52.42 25.33
C GLN A 206 54.84 53.68 26.05
N VAL A 207 54.00 54.34 26.84
CA VAL A 207 54.40 55.52 27.63
C VAL A 207 55.46 55.14 28.66
N VAL A 208 55.28 54.03 29.39
CA VAL A 208 56.26 53.56 30.38
C VAL A 208 57.56 53.13 29.71
N GLU A 209 57.50 52.44 28.57
CA GLU A 209 58.67 52.02 27.80
C GLU A 209 59.47 53.22 27.28
N GLN A 210 58.80 54.25 26.75
CA GLN A 210 59.46 55.48 26.30
C GLN A 210 60.14 56.22 27.47
N LEU A 211 59.46 56.36 28.60
CA LEU A 211 60.05 56.98 29.80
C LEU A 211 61.23 56.18 30.36
N LEU A 212 61.18 54.84 30.31
CA LEU A 212 62.29 53.97 30.71
C LEU A 212 63.46 54.06 29.73
N ALA A 213 63.21 54.10 28.42
CA ALA A 213 64.24 54.25 27.41
C ALA A 213 64.96 55.60 27.50
N ASP A 214 64.24 56.67 27.83
CA ASP A 214 64.82 58.00 28.07
C ASP A 214 65.65 58.06 29.36
N ALA A 215 65.31 57.24 30.36
CA ALA A 215 65.96 57.24 31.67
C ALA A 215 67.15 56.26 31.79
N VAL A 216 67.26 55.27 30.90
CA VAL A 216 68.30 54.24 30.93
C VAL A 216 69.20 54.36 29.71
N ASP A 217 70.52 54.47 29.91
CA ASP A 217 71.51 54.63 28.83
C ASP A 217 71.56 53.43 27.85
N ARG A 218 70.94 52.30 28.19
CA ARG A 218 70.96 51.06 27.43
C ARG A 218 69.55 50.55 27.16
N VAL A 219 69.12 50.66 25.90
CA VAL A 219 67.83 50.15 25.42
C VAL A 219 67.87 48.61 25.35
N GLY A 220 66.92 47.93 25.99
CA GLY A 220 66.79 46.46 26.03
C GLY A 220 65.35 45.98 26.29
N PRO A 221 65.10 44.68 26.53
CA PRO A 221 63.77 44.19 26.89
C PRO A 221 63.21 44.91 28.13
N PHE A 222 61.90 45.17 28.18
CA PHE A 222 61.25 45.98 29.23
C PHE A 222 61.68 45.64 30.67
N LEU A 223 61.73 44.34 31.03
CA LEU A 223 62.14 43.92 32.38
C LEU A 223 63.62 44.24 32.67
N GLN A 224 64.47 44.21 31.65
CA GLN A 224 65.87 44.60 31.74
C GLN A 224 65.97 46.11 31.97
N MET A 225 65.27 46.92 31.15
CA MET A 225 65.22 48.38 31.31
C MET A 225 64.70 48.78 32.70
N LEU A 226 63.67 48.13 33.19
CA LEU A 226 63.10 48.39 34.52
C LEU A 226 64.08 48.03 35.65
N THR A 227 64.81 46.91 35.51
CA THR A 227 65.85 46.50 36.46
C THR A 227 67.01 47.50 36.47
N ASP A 228 67.52 47.87 35.29
CA ASP A 228 68.62 48.80 35.11
C ASP A 228 68.24 50.22 35.60
N TRP A 229 66.98 50.63 35.42
CA TRP A 229 66.43 51.85 36.00
C TRP A 229 66.41 51.81 37.54
N PHE A 230 65.94 50.72 38.16
CA PHE A 230 65.95 50.58 39.63
C PHE A 230 67.38 50.65 40.21
N GLU A 231 68.37 50.09 39.52
CA GLU A 231 69.78 50.21 39.89
C GLU A 231 70.29 51.66 39.75
N SER A 232 69.87 52.35 38.70
CA SER A 232 70.21 53.75 38.43
C SER A 232 69.61 54.70 39.47
N VAL A 233 68.35 54.49 39.88
CA VAL A 233 67.69 55.26 40.95
C VAL A 233 68.43 55.12 42.28
N LYS A 234 68.91 53.91 42.64
CA LYS A 234 69.71 53.70 43.84
C LYS A 234 71.02 54.51 43.82
N ARG A 235 71.60 54.70 42.64
CA ARG A 235 72.83 55.50 42.44
C ARG A 235 72.56 57.01 42.49
N TRP A 236 71.34 57.46 42.22
CA TRP A 236 70.96 58.88 42.05
C TRP A 236 70.26 59.53 43.26
N LEU A 237 70.01 58.74 44.32
CA LEU A 237 69.40 59.21 45.57
C LEU A 237 70.04 60.47 46.22
N PRO A 238 71.33 60.81 46.03
CA PRO A 238 71.88 62.08 46.54
C PRO A 238 71.82 63.29 45.58
N PHE A 239 71.45 63.16 44.30
CA PHE A 239 71.57 64.27 43.32
C PHE A 239 70.30 64.46 42.46
N GLY A 240 69.29 65.16 42.97
CA GLY A 240 68.36 66.00 42.19
C GLY A 240 67.45 65.38 41.10
N MET A 241 67.64 64.12 40.71
CA MET A 241 66.90 63.44 39.64
C MET A 241 65.57 62.81 40.13
N GLY A 242 65.08 63.25 41.28
CA GLY A 242 63.88 62.70 41.93
C GLY A 242 62.61 62.88 41.10
N GLN A 243 62.56 63.88 40.20
CA GLN A 243 61.37 64.15 39.40
C GLN A 243 61.13 63.11 38.30
N THR A 244 62.18 62.64 37.63
CA THR A 244 62.08 61.55 36.64
C THR A 244 61.72 60.23 37.32
N ALA A 245 62.36 59.92 38.47
CA ALA A 245 62.05 58.73 39.25
C ALA A 245 60.59 58.74 39.78
N ALA A 246 60.10 59.90 40.24
CA ALA A 246 58.72 60.07 40.66
C ALA A 246 57.74 59.88 39.49
N THR A 247 58.07 60.37 38.29
CA THR A 247 57.21 60.24 37.09
C THR A 247 57.09 58.78 36.62
N ILE A 248 58.20 58.03 36.62
CA ILE A 248 58.21 56.60 36.26
C ILE A 248 57.48 55.76 37.32
N MET A 249 57.73 56.01 38.60
CA MET A 249 56.99 55.35 39.70
C MET A 249 55.51 55.65 39.65
N GLN A 250 55.12 56.89 39.32
CA GLN A 250 53.71 57.27 39.16
C GLN A 250 53.09 56.51 37.99
N SER A 251 53.75 56.41 36.83
CA SER A 251 53.22 55.70 35.66
C SER A 251 53.07 54.18 35.90
N ILE A 252 54.03 53.56 36.61
CA ILE A 252 53.92 52.16 37.05
C ILE A 252 52.80 51.99 38.09
N THR A 253 52.66 52.96 39.00
CA THR A 253 51.58 52.96 39.98
C THR A 253 50.22 53.07 39.28
N ASP A 254 50.08 53.94 38.28
CA ASP A 254 48.87 54.12 37.48
C ASP A 254 48.51 52.82 36.72
N LEU A 255 49.50 52.14 36.13
CA LEU A 255 49.31 50.84 35.49
C LEU A 255 48.84 49.75 36.47
N ILE A 256 49.41 49.70 37.68
CA ILE A 256 49.00 48.77 38.73
C ILE A 256 47.60 49.13 39.27
N MET A 257 47.30 50.42 39.42
CA MET A 257 45.98 50.91 39.84
C MET A 257 44.88 50.64 38.79
N GLU A 258 45.24 50.44 37.52
CA GLU A 258 44.31 50.06 36.46
C GLU A 258 44.02 48.54 36.43
N THR A 259 44.83 47.72 37.12
CA THR A 259 44.64 46.26 37.17
C THR A 259 43.31 45.85 37.83
N PRO A 260 42.87 46.43 38.97
CA PRO A 260 41.53 46.18 39.52
C PRO A 260 40.39 46.54 38.57
N ASN A 261 40.50 47.67 37.85
CA ASN A 261 39.51 48.09 36.85
C ASN A 261 39.44 47.10 35.69
N THR A 262 40.60 46.61 35.26
CA THR A 262 40.74 45.56 34.23
C THR A 262 40.05 44.26 34.66
N LEU A 263 40.29 43.81 35.89
CA LEU A 263 39.71 42.58 36.41
C LEU A 263 38.19 42.69 36.56
N SER A 264 37.70 43.81 37.11
CA SER A 264 36.27 44.08 37.25
C SER A 264 35.59 44.21 35.88
N GLY A 265 36.25 44.84 34.92
CA GLY A 265 35.75 45.01 33.56
C GLY A 265 35.73 43.70 32.79
N LEU A 266 36.73 42.82 32.97
CA LEU A 266 36.76 41.50 32.37
C LEU A 266 35.67 40.60 32.96
N ASP A 267 35.41 40.68 34.27
CA ASP A 267 34.29 39.96 34.87
C ASP A 267 32.95 40.44 34.28
N THR A 268 32.71 41.76 34.30
CA THR A 268 31.42 42.35 33.91
C THR A 268 31.14 42.26 32.41
N ASN A 269 32.13 42.56 31.57
CA ASN A 269 31.93 42.68 30.12
C ASN A 269 32.25 41.38 29.37
N VAL A 270 33.00 40.45 29.97
CA VAL A 270 33.45 39.23 29.27
C VAL A 270 32.97 37.97 29.97
N MET A 271 33.33 37.76 31.25
CA MET A 271 32.98 36.50 31.92
C MET A 271 31.48 36.37 32.15
N GLN A 272 30.79 37.41 32.62
CA GLN A 272 29.35 37.35 32.87
C GLN A 272 28.54 37.04 31.60
N PRO A 273 28.73 37.75 30.46
CA PRO A 273 28.05 37.39 29.21
C PRO A 273 28.41 35.99 28.71
N LEU A 274 29.68 35.61 28.78
CA LEU A 274 30.13 34.28 28.34
C LEU A 274 29.52 33.17 29.21
N ASN A 275 29.35 33.42 30.51
CA ASN A 275 28.70 32.49 31.43
C ASN A 275 27.24 32.25 31.07
N VAL A 276 26.51 33.23 30.52
CA VAL A 276 25.14 32.99 30.05
C VAL A 276 25.08 31.87 28.99
N TRP A 277 26.15 31.69 28.21
CA TRP A 277 26.21 30.68 27.15
C TRP A 277 26.93 29.40 27.56
N LEU A 278 28.04 29.54 28.28
CA LEU A 278 28.97 28.46 28.58
C LEU A 278 28.79 27.87 29.98
N ASN A 279 27.96 28.48 30.84
CA ASN A 279 27.66 27.90 32.14
C ASN A 279 27.13 26.48 31.94
N ARG A 280 27.70 25.55 32.70
CA ARG A 280 27.40 24.14 32.59
C ARG A 280 26.46 23.72 33.70
N ASP A 281 25.47 22.92 33.32
CA ASP A 281 24.56 22.32 34.28
C ASP A 281 25.16 21.04 34.91
N GLN A 282 24.35 20.37 35.74
CA GLN A 282 24.72 19.10 36.39
C GLN A 282 25.00 17.96 35.41
N ASN A 283 24.53 18.08 34.16
CA ASN A 283 24.74 17.10 33.09
C ASN A 283 25.94 17.44 32.20
N ASN A 284 26.74 18.44 32.58
CA ASN A 284 27.88 18.94 31.82
C ASN A 284 27.49 19.47 30.41
N GLU A 285 26.24 19.91 30.25
CA GLU A 285 25.77 20.60 29.05
C GLU A 285 25.84 22.11 29.24
N THR A 286 26.17 22.83 28.16
CA THR A 286 26.19 24.30 28.20
C THR A 286 24.78 24.88 28.13
N ALA A 287 24.57 26.03 28.76
CA ALA A 287 23.32 26.77 28.68
C ALA A 287 22.90 27.06 27.23
N LEU A 288 23.85 27.36 26.34
CA LEU A 288 23.60 27.50 24.90
C LEU A 288 23.06 26.20 24.27
N HIS A 289 23.63 25.04 24.64
CA HIS A 289 23.14 23.76 24.14
C HIS A 289 21.71 23.49 24.61
N GLN A 290 21.37 23.84 25.84
CA GLN A 290 20.02 23.62 26.39
C GLN A 290 18.97 24.57 25.83
N THR A 291 19.34 25.83 25.64
CA THR A 291 18.39 26.90 25.26
C THR A 291 18.21 27.00 23.75
N LEU A 292 19.26 26.74 22.96
CA LEU A 292 19.22 26.85 21.50
C LEU A 292 19.23 25.49 20.81
N ILE A 293 20.20 24.64 21.14
CA ILE A 293 20.47 23.43 20.35
C ILE A 293 19.43 22.35 20.61
N LYS A 294 19.11 22.06 21.88
CA LYS A 294 18.18 20.99 22.26
C LYS A 294 16.77 21.18 21.69
N PRO A 295 16.10 22.34 21.81
CA PRO A 295 14.75 22.51 21.27
C PRO A 295 14.70 22.29 19.75
N ILE A 296 15.75 22.72 19.04
CA ILE A 296 15.82 22.55 17.59
C ILE A 296 16.12 21.09 17.22
N ARG A 297 17.14 20.49 17.84
CA ARG A 297 17.64 19.14 17.51
C ARG A 297 16.77 18.00 18.04
N ASP A 298 16.31 18.13 19.28
CA ASP A 298 15.67 17.02 19.99
C ASP A 298 14.13 17.11 19.92
N ASP A 299 13.56 18.28 19.60
CA ASP A 299 12.10 18.46 19.47
C ASP A 299 11.65 18.84 18.05
N LEU A 300 12.17 19.93 17.48
CA LEU A 300 11.73 20.41 16.17
C LEU A 300 12.10 19.48 15.01
N MET A 301 13.40 19.16 14.85
CA MET A 301 13.88 18.33 13.73
C MET A 301 13.17 16.96 13.67
N PRO A 302 13.07 16.19 14.76
CA PRO A 302 12.44 14.87 14.70
C PRO A 302 10.96 14.93 14.34
N LYS A 303 10.22 15.95 14.83
CA LYS A 303 8.82 16.17 14.49
C LYS A 303 8.65 16.58 13.02
N ALA A 304 9.54 17.42 12.50
CA ALA A 304 9.56 17.80 11.10
C ALA A 304 9.84 16.58 10.19
N ASP A 305 10.85 15.77 10.53
CA ASP A 305 11.19 14.54 9.81
C ASP A 305 10.04 13.53 9.83
N THR A 306 9.39 13.38 10.98
CA THR A 306 8.19 12.54 11.12
C THR A 306 7.06 13.03 10.22
N THR A 307 6.82 14.33 10.18
CA THR A 307 5.78 14.93 9.32
C THR A 307 6.07 14.69 7.84
N VAL A 308 7.32 14.91 7.41
CA VAL A 308 7.75 14.66 6.02
C VAL A 308 7.58 13.18 5.67
N SER A 309 8.01 12.27 6.55
CA SER A 309 7.87 10.83 6.36
C SER A 309 6.40 10.40 6.22
N LYS A 310 5.50 10.99 7.02
CA LYS A 310 4.07 10.70 6.95
C LYS A 310 3.40 11.25 5.70
N VAL A 311 3.81 12.41 5.22
CA VAL A 311 3.32 12.94 3.92
C VAL A 311 3.72 12.00 2.78
N GLN A 312 4.95 11.47 2.80
CA GLN A 312 5.38 10.46 1.82
C GLN A 312 4.56 9.17 1.93
N GLN A 313 4.32 8.69 3.15
CA GLN A 313 3.48 7.52 3.40
C GLN A 313 2.01 7.75 2.97
N MET A 314 1.49 8.97 3.12
CA MET A 314 0.16 9.34 2.64
C MET A 314 0.07 9.29 1.12
N ASP A 315 1.08 9.79 0.39
CA ASP A 315 1.14 9.68 -1.07
C ASP A 315 1.19 8.22 -1.53
N GLU A 316 2.00 7.39 -0.88
CA GLU A 316 2.07 5.95 -1.16
C GLU A 316 0.74 5.25 -0.87
N THR A 317 0.11 5.55 0.26
CA THR A 317 -1.20 4.99 0.62
C THR A 317 -2.28 5.45 -0.35
N TYR A 318 -2.29 6.72 -0.75
CA TYR A 318 -3.21 7.23 -1.76
C TYR A 318 -3.07 6.46 -3.08
N LYS A 319 -1.83 6.24 -3.54
CA LYS A 319 -1.56 5.50 -4.78
C LYS A 319 -2.02 4.05 -4.69
N THR A 320 -1.56 3.34 -3.67
CA THR A 320 -1.70 1.88 -3.56
C THR A 320 -3.07 1.45 -3.02
N ALA A 321 -3.65 2.19 -2.08
CA ALA A 321 -4.91 1.83 -1.45
C ALA A 321 -6.13 2.40 -2.17
N LEU A 322 -6.00 3.52 -2.88
CA LEU A 322 -7.13 4.19 -3.52
C LEU A 322 -6.98 4.30 -5.04
N LYS A 323 -5.93 4.94 -5.54
CA LYS A 323 -5.81 5.26 -6.97
C LYS A 323 -5.74 3.99 -7.82
N GLU A 324 -4.78 3.11 -7.58
CA GLU A 324 -4.55 1.91 -8.40
C GLU A 324 -5.74 0.93 -8.37
N PRO A 325 -6.34 0.60 -7.21
CA PRO A 325 -7.51 -0.28 -7.18
C PRO A 325 -8.70 0.31 -7.93
N VAL A 326 -8.95 1.62 -7.77
CA VAL A 326 -10.06 2.29 -8.45
C VAL A 326 -9.82 2.37 -9.96
N GLU A 327 -8.62 2.75 -10.40
CA GLU A 327 -8.28 2.78 -11.83
C GLU A 327 -8.41 1.37 -12.46
N THR A 328 -7.97 0.34 -11.74
CA THR A 328 -8.10 -1.07 -12.17
C THR A 328 -9.57 -1.48 -12.29
N ALA A 329 -10.40 -1.15 -11.28
CA ALA A 329 -11.83 -1.46 -11.28
C ALA A 329 -12.58 -0.70 -12.40
N VAL A 330 -12.27 0.58 -12.63
CA VAL A 330 -12.84 1.35 -13.74
C VAL A 330 -12.45 0.73 -15.08
N ALA A 331 -11.17 0.36 -15.24
CA ALA A 331 -10.67 -0.22 -16.47
C ALA A 331 -11.33 -1.57 -16.78
N SER A 332 -11.44 -2.46 -15.79
CA SER A 332 -12.11 -3.76 -15.97
C SER A 332 -13.60 -3.60 -16.28
N GLN A 333 -14.32 -2.70 -15.58
CA GLN A 333 -15.70 -2.38 -15.91
C GLN A 333 -15.87 -1.88 -17.35
N ARG A 334 -14.94 -1.04 -17.84
CA ARG A 334 -14.98 -0.53 -19.21
C ARG A 334 -14.78 -1.65 -20.24
N VAL A 335 -13.84 -2.55 -20.00
CA VAL A 335 -13.61 -3.71 -20.86
C VAL A 335 -14.84 -4.61 -20.90
N ILE A 336 -15.44 -4.92 -19.75
CA ILE A 336 -16.63 -5.77 -19.69
C ILE A 336 -17.83 -5.09 -20.37
N ARG A 337 -18.03 -3.78 -20.20
CA ARG A 337 -19.07 -3.04 -20.93
C ARG A 337 -18.90 -3.12 -22.45
N ASN A 338 -17.67 -3.02 -22.95
CA ASN A 338 -17.39 -3.17 -24.37
C ASN A 338 -17.68 -4.61 -24.84
N LEU A 339 -17.27 -5.61 -24.08
CA LEU A 339 -17.58 -7.02 -24.38
C LEU A 339 -19.09 -7.28 -24.41
N ILE A 340 -19.86 -6.73 -23.47
CA ILE A 340 -21.33 -6.83 -23.47
C ILE A 340 -21.93 -6.18 -24.72
N ALA A 341 -21.47 -4.98 -25.09
CA ALA A 341 -21.96 -4.28 -26.26
C ALA A 341 -21.66 -5.06 -27.56
N GLU A 342 -20.44 -5.59 -27.69
CA GLU A 342 -20.02 -6.40 -28.84
C GLU A 342 -20.79 -7.73 -28.89
N TYR A 343 -20.95 -8.41 -27.75
CA TYR A 343 -21.70 -9.67 -27.66
C TYR A 343 -23.17 -9.48 -28.07
N ARG A 344 -23.79 -8.38 -27.64
CA ARG A 344 -25.15 -8.00 -28.07
C ARG A 344 -25.24 -7.76 -29.57
N GLN A 345 -24.27 -7.06 -30.14
CA GLN A 345 -24.23 -6.78 -31.57
C GLN A 345 -24.03 -8.05 -32.42
N GLN A 346 -23.16 -8.97 -31.96
CA GLN A 346 -22.89 -10.23 -32.66
C GLN A 346 -24.08 -11.19 -32.63
N HIS A 347 -24.83 -11.21 -31.54
CA HIS A 347 -25.94 -12.17 -31.35
C HIS A 347 -27.35 -11.57 -31.52
N GLY A 348 -27.46 -10.26 -31.81
CA GLY A 348 -28.73 -9.60 -32.10
C GLY A 348 -29.68 -9.48 -30.90
N VAL A 349 -29.13 -9.29 -29.69
CA VAL A 349 -29.85 -9.22 -28.40
C VAL A 349 -29.72 -7.88 -27.69
#